data_AF-A0A925DA04-F1
#
_entry.id   AF-A0A925DA04-F1
#
_cell.length_a   1.000
_cell.length_b   1.000
_cell.length_c   1.000
_cell.angle_alpha   90.00
_cell.angle_beta   90.00
_cell.angle_gamma   90.00
#
_symmetry.space_group_name_H-M   'P 1'
#
loop_
_entity.id
_entity.type
_entity.pdbx_description
1 polymer ?
#
loop_
_entity_poly.entity_id
_entity_poly.type
_entity_poly.pdbx_seq_one_letter_code
_entity_poly.pdbx_strand_id
1 'polypeptide(L)'
;MSRTRIPLSREEERLRLMSERLEMSTAEIGLTVRTTNCLEEKGIFTVRDLLNSPPEELLGIANFGEKTLEEVYKSLEKFGFFRASRRHAMAA
;
A
#
# COMPACT_ATOMS: atom_id res chain seq x y z
N MET A 1 -34.85 -16.30 -8.28
CA MET A 1 -33.61 -15.48 -8.32
C MET A 1 -32.81 -15.78 -7.07
N SER A 2 -31.86 -16.70 -7.20
CA SER A 2 -31.08 -17.25 -6.09
C SER A 2 -30.20 -16.17 -5.49
N ARG A 3 -30.64 -15.60 -4.35
CA ARG A 3 -29.75 -14.86 -3.45
C ARG A 3 -28.81 -15.90 -2.84
N THR A 4 -27.64 -16.06 -3.44
CA THR A 4 -26.57 -16.89 -2.87
C THR A 4 -26.20 -16.27 -1.53
N ARG A 5 -26.79 -16.80 -0.45
CA ARG A 5 -26.28 -16.69 0.91
C ARG A 5 -25.05 -17.59 0.98
N ILE A 6 -23.97 -17.15 0.33
CA ILE A 6 -22.67 -17.76 0.56
C ILE A 6 -22.23 -17.18 1.91
N PRO A 7 -22.10 -17.99 2.97
CA PRO A 7 -21.41 -17.54 4.16
C PRO A 7 -19.99 -17.22 3.70
N LEU A 8 -19.59 -15.95 3.78
CA LEU A 8 -18.21 -15.57 3.52
C LEU A 8 -17.38 -16.37 4.50
N SER A 9 -16.56 -17.28 3.97
CA SER A 9 -15.62 -18.01 4.80
C SER A 9 -14.76 -16.99 5.54
N ARG A 10 -14.31 -17.32 6.75
CA ARG A 10 -13.41 -16.47 7.55
C ARG A 10 -12.20 -15.96 6.74
N GLU A 11 -11.76 -16.77 5.79
CA GLU A 11 -10.70 -16.44 4.84
C GLU A 11 -11.11 -15.42 3.76
N GLU A 12 -12.34 -15.46 3.26
CA GLU A 12 -12.84 -14.45 2.33
C GLU A 12 -13.04 -13.10 3.02
N GLU A 13 -13.53 -13.08 4.26
CA GLU A 13 -13.61 -11.86 5.08
C GLU A 13 -12.22 -11.26 5.29
N ARG A 14 -11.23 -12.10 5.60
CA ARG A 14 -9.84 -11.68 5.77
C ARG A 14 -9.23 -11.13 4.47
N LEU A 15 -9.50 -11.77 3.33
CA LEU A 15 -9.05 -11.29 2.02
C LEU A 15 -9.71 -9.96 1.64
N ARG A 16 -11.00 -9.78 1.93
CA ARG A 16 -11.69 -8.50 1.74
C ARG A 16 -11.06 -7.41 2.59
N LEU A 17 -10.83 -7.68 3.88
CA LEU A 17 -10.20 -6.73 4.79
C LEU A 17 -8.79 -6.33 4.31
N MET A 18 -8.05 -7.28 3.75
CA MET A 18 -6.72 -7.03 3.19
C MET A 18 -6.80 -6.24 1.87
N SER A 19 -7.80 -6.51 1.03
CA SER A 19 -8.05 -5.75 -0.21
C SER A 19 -8.44 -4.31 0.10
N GLU A 20 -9.36 -4.08 1.05
CA GLU A 20 -9.75 -2.73 1.47
C GLU A 20 -8.54 -1.89 1.90
N ARG A 21 -7.65 -2.49 2.70
CA ARG A 21 -6.42 -1.79 3.12
C ARG A 21 -5.48 -1.49 1.96
N LEU A 22 -5.46 -2.34 0.92
CA LEU A 22 -4.63 -2.15 -0.28
C LEU A 22 -5.23 -1.11 -1.23
N GLU A 23 -6.55 -1.01 -1.27
CA GLU A 23 -7.28 -0.03 -2.08
C GLU A 23 -7.32 1.36 -1.43
N MET A 24 -6.89 1.46 -0.18
CA MET A 24 -6.74 2.72 0.54
C MET A 24 -5.76 3.66 -0.17
N SER A 25 -6.09 4.95 -0.18
CA SER A 25 -5.32 5.94 -0.94
C SER A 25 -4.02 6.32 -0.24
N THR A 26 -3.01 6.71 -1.02
CA THR A 26 -1.76 7.32 -0.53
C THR A 26 -2.01 8.59 0.31
N ALA A 27 -3.14 9.28 0.09
CA ALA A 27 -3.57 10.41 0.91
C ALA A 27 -4.09 9.99 2.29
N GLU A 28 -4.66 8.78 2.41
CA GLU A 28 -5.31 8.30 3.62
C GLU A 28 -4.31 7.62 4.57
N ILE A 29 -3.18 7.11 4.04
CA ILE A 29 -2.05 6.62 4.85
C ILE A 29 -1.25 7.73 5.55
N GLY A 30 -1.66 9.00 5.43
CA GLY A 30 -1.05 10.12 6.15
C GLY A 30 0.33 10.49 5.61
N LEU A 31 0.54 10.39 4.30
CA LEU A 31 1.73 10.94 3.64
C LEU A 31 1.66 12.46 3.57
N THR A 32 2.82 13.10 3.41
CA THR A 32 2.85 14.54 3.18
C THR A 32 2.22 14.88 1.83
N VAL A 33 1.61 16.06 1.72
CA VAL A 33 1.03 16.57 0.45
C VAL A 33 2.03 16.52 -0.70
N ARG A 34 3.33 16.72 -0.40
CA ARG A 34 4.43 16.63 -1.38
C ARG A 34 4.56 15.20 -1.89
N THR A 35 4.62 14.23 -0.98
CA THR A 35 4.74 12.82 -1.30
C THR A 35 3.54 12.30 -2.09
N THR A 36 2.31 12.64 -1.68
CA THR A 36 1.10 12.27 -2.42
C THR A 36 1.13 12.83 -3.83
N ASN A 37 1.39 14.13 -4.00
CA ASN A 37 1.41 14.75 -5.33
C ASN A 37 2.46 14.10 -6.25
N CYS A 38 3.64 13.75 -5.73
CA CYS A 38 4.67 13.05 -6.51
C CYS A 38 4.24 11.62 -6.91
N LEU A 39 3.53 10.92 -6.03
CA LEU A 39 2.99 9.59 -6.31
C LEU A 39 1.86 9.65 -7.35
N GLU A 40 0.95 10.62 -7.21
CA GLU A 40 -0.16 10.86 -8.15
C GLU A 40 0.34 11.19 -9.56
N GLU A 41 1.43 11.97 -9.68
CA GLU A 41 2.05 12.30 -10.98
C GLU A 41 2.59 11.05 -11.70
N LYS A 42 3.00 10.03 -10.94
CA LYS A 42 3.37 8.71 -11.47
C LYS A 42 2.19 7.77 -11.72
N GLY A 43 0.97 8.18 -11.36
CA GLY A 43 -0.22 7.34 -11.42
C GLY A 43 -0.38 6.41 -10.20
N ILE A 44 0.29 6.69 -9.09
CA ILE A 44 0.23 5.92 -7.85
C ILE A 44 -0.74 6.60 -6.88
N PHE A 45 -2.01 6.18 -6.93
CA PHE A 45 -3.06 6.74 -6.07
C PHE A 45 -3.38 5.88 -4.85
N THR A 46 -3.03 4.58 -4.91
CA THR A 46 -3.38 3.58 -3.90
C THR A 46 -2.16 2.93 -3.26
N VAL A 47 -2.33 2.38 -2.06
CA VAL A 47 -1.31 1.55 -1.40
C VAL A 47 -0.93 0.34 -2.25
N ARG A 48 -1.89 -0.23 -2.98
CA ARG A 48 -1.65 -1.32 -3.93
C ARG A 48 -0.68 -0.91 -5.03
N ASP A 49 -0.92 0.22 -5.68
CA ASP A 49 -0.03 0.72 -6.74
C ASP A 49 1.37 1.03 -6.19
N LEU A 50 1.42 1.59 -4.98
CA LEU A 50 2.66 1.90 -4.31
C LEU A 50 3.47 0.65 -3.95
N LEU A 51 2.81 -0.44 -3.52
CA LEU A 51 3.44 -1.72 -3.24
C LEU A 51 3.87 -2.47 -4.51
N ASN A 52 3.16 -2.28 -5.61
CA ASN A 52 3.54 -2.80 -6.92
C ASN A 52 4.67 -2.00 -7.57
N SER A 53 4.90 -0.76 -7.13
CA SER A 53 5.95 0.11 -7.64
C SER A 53 7.30 -0.19 -6.99
N PRO A 54 8.39 -0.35 -7.78
CA PRO A 54 9.73 -0.55 -7.23
C PRO A 54 10.32 0.78 -6.69
N PRO A 55 11.17 0.72 -5.64
CA PRO A 55 11.83 1.89 -5.06
C PRO A 55 12.73 2.60 -6.05
N GLU A 56 13.31 1.86 -7.00
CA GLU A 56 14.13 2.41 -8.08
C GLU A 56 13.31 3.37 -8.95
N GLU A 57 12.04 3.03 -9.20
CA GLU A 57 11.13 3.91 -9.95
C GLU A 57 10.68 5.11 -9.12
N LEU A 58 10.47 4.92 -7.81
CA LEU A 58 10.13 6.00 -6.89
C LEU A 58 11.30 6.99 -6.72
N LEU A 59 12.53 6.49 -6.56
CA LEU A 59 13.76 7.29 -6.46
C LEU A 59 14.11 8.01 -7.76
N GLY A 60 13.55 7.58 -8.89
CA GLY A 60 13.66 8.26 -10.18
C GLY A 60 12.72 9.46 -10.34
N ILE A 61 11.76 9.68 -9.43
CA ILE A 61 10.83 10.82 -9.51
C ILE A 61 11.57 12.09 -9.09
N ALA A 62 11.49 13.14 -9.90
CA ALA A 62 11.98 14.45 -9.52
C ALA A 62 11.24 14.91 -8.24
N ASN A 63 11.99 15.19 -7.18
CA ASN A 63 11.51 15.51 -5.83
C ASN A 63 11.16 14.31 -4.91
N PHE A 64 11.40 13.07 -5.34
CA PHE A 64 11.51 11.93 -4.41
C PHE A 64 12.96 11.80 -3.94
N GLY A 65 13.16 11.89 -2.63
CA GLY A 65 14.42 11.55 -2.00
C GLY A 65 14.29 10.32 -1.12
N GLU A 66 15.42 9.88 -0.56
CA GLU A 66 15.48 8.80 0.43
C GLU A 66 14.55 9.08 1.62
N LYS A 67 14.47 10.35 2.08
CA LYS A 67 13.56 10.77 3.14
C LYS A 67 12.09 10.52 2.80
N THR A 68 11.67 10.91 1.59
CA THR A 68 10.29 10.75 1.14
C THR A 68 9.95 9.27 1.02
N LEU A 69 10.86 8.47 0.47
CA LEU A 69 10.72 7.02 0.36
C LEU A 69 10.61 6.34 1.74
N GLU A 70 11.43 6.78 2.70
CA GLU A 70 11.39 6.27 4.07
C GLU A 70 10.09 6.65 4.79
N GLU A 71 9.57 7.87 4.60
CA GLU A 71 8.25 8.26 5.11
C GLU A 71 7.14 7.38 4.55
N VAL A 72 7.19 7.08 3.24
CA VAL A 72 6.26 6.16 2.59
C VAL A 72 6.28 4.79 3.26
N TYR A 73 7.47 4.21 3.41
CA TYR A 73 7.61 2.91 4.06
C TYR A 73 7.16 2.92 5.51
N LYS A 74 7.49 3.98 6.26
CA LYS A 74 7.09 4.12 7.65
C LYS A 74 5.58 4.25 7.80
N SER A 75 4.90 4.93 6.87
CA SER A 75 3.44 4.95 6.84
C SER A 75 2.90 3.57 6.51
N LEU A 76 3.39 2.89 5.47
CA LEU A 76 2.97 1.52 5.12
C LEU A 76 3.12 0.54 6.30
N GLU A 77 4.22 0.62 7.05
CA GLU A 77 4.45 -0.20 8.24
C GLU A 77 3.41 0.05 9.35
N LYS A 78 2.95 1.29 9.54
CA LYS A 78 1.87 1.60 10.50
C LYS A 78 0.55 0.93 10.13
N PHE A 79 0.30 0.70 8.84
CA PHE A 79 -0.89 0.00 8.36
C PHE A 79 -0.71 -1.52 8.29
N GLY A 80 0.47 -2.03 8.67
CA GLY A 80 0.81 -3.44 8.63
C GLY A 80 1.23 -3.94 7.25
N PHE A 81 1.57 -3.04 6.33
CA PHE A 81 2.12 -3.38 5.03
C PHE A 81 3.64 -3.38 5.08
N PHE A 82 4.21 -4.58 5.03
CA PHE A 82 5.65 -4.77 4.96
C PHE A 82 6.04 -5.13 3.52
N ARG A 83 7.11 -4.51 3.03
CA ARG A 83 7.70 -4.86 1.73
C ARG A 83 8.09 -6.34 1.74
N ALA A 84 7.89 -7.04 0.62
CA ALA A 84 8.19 -8.47 0.51
C ALA A 84 9.66 -8.83 0.83
N SER A 85 10.59 -7.87 0.77
CA SER A 85 11.97 -8.05 1.26
C SER A 85 12.09 -8.29 2.77
N ARG A 86 11.05 -8.01 3.57
CA ARG A 86 10.94 -8.38 5.00
C ARG A 86 9.93 -9.50 5.28
N ARG A 87 9.32 -10.12 4.26
CA ARG A 87 8.39 -11.27 4.46
C ARG A 87 9.07 -12.53 5.00
N HIS A 88 10.40 -12.58 5.08
CA HIS A 88 11.12 -13.70 5.69
C HIS A 88 11.33 -13.60 7.21
N ALA A 89 10.90 -12.52 7.88
CA ALA A 89 11.25 -12.31 9.30
C ALA A 89 10.09 -12.43 10.32
N MET A 90 8.84 -12.70 9.90
CA MET A 90 7.68 -12.78 10.81
C MET A 90 6.80 -14.02 10.49
N ALA A 91 7.46 -15.15 10.23
CA ALA A 91 6.83 -16.47 10.12
C ALA A 91 7.65 -17.56 10.85
N ALA A 92 8.37 -17.18 11.92
CA ALA A 92 9.07 -18.09 12.82
C ALA A 92 8.56 -17.86 14.25
#